data_AF-M7XF38-F1
#
_entry.id   AF-M7XF38-F1
#
_cell.length_a   1.000
_cell.length_b   1.000
_cell.length_c   1.000
_cell.angle_alpha   90.00
_cell.angle_beta   90.00
_cell.angle_gamma   90.00
#
_symmetry.space_group_name_H-M   'P 1'
#
loop_
_entity.id
_entity.type
_entity.pdbx_description
1 polymer ?
#
loop_
_entity_poly.entity_id
_entity_poly.type
_entity_poly.pdbx_seq_one_letter_code
_entity_poly.pdbx_strand_id
1 'polypeptide(L)' 'MKPIPKYFKRVFDDYQVLVKVNPTDFSGIELIVHPDGRVEKTEMSFDEEIFEDLEVDEFQPGGALEFNLYLAKANP' A
#
# COMPACT_ATOMS: atom_id res chain seq x y z
N MET A 1 -12.11 12.48 15.60
CA MET A 1 -10.70 12.25 15.24
C MET A 1 -10.71 11.59 13.86
N LYS A 2 -9.93 12.08 12.88
CA LYS A 2 -9.86 11.36 11.59
C LYS A 2 -9.06 10.07 11.80
N PRO A 3 -9.48 8.94 11.22
CA PRO A 3 -8.75 7.68 11.35
C PRO A 3 -7.37 7.83 10.72
N ILE A 4 -6.37 7.23 11.35
CA ILE A 4 -5.02 7.18 10.79
C ILE A 4 -5.02 6.02 9.77
N PRO A 5 -4.65 6.26 8.50
CA PRO A 5 -4.52 5.18 7.53
C PRO A 5 -3.53 4.12 8.01
N LYS A 6 -3.82 2.86 7.70
CA LYS A 6 -2.90 1.75 7.92
C LYS A 6 -2.08 1.51 6.66
N TYR A 7 -0.83 1.10 6.85
CA TYR A 7 0.14 0.90 5.78
C TYR A 7 0.65 -0.52 5.86
N PHE A 8 0.86 -1.13 4.72
CA PHE A 8 1.31 -2.51 4.58
C PHE A 8 2.34 -2.61 3.47
N LYS A 9 3.23 -3.58 3.58
CA LYS A 9 4.27 -3.84 2.58
C LYS A 9 4.52 -5.33 2.41
N ARG A 10 4.72 -5.74 1.17
CA ARG A 10 5.31 -7.03 0.80
C ARG A 10 6.42 -6.83 -0.21
N VAL A 11 7.51 -7.56 -0.03
CA VAL A 11 8.66 -7.53 -0.95
C VAL A 11 8.69 -8.88 -1.67
N PHE A 12 8.71 -8.82 -2.99
CA PHE A 12 8.87 -9.96 -3.89
C PHE A 12 10.29 -9.92 -4.48
N ASP A 13 10.69 -10.98 -5.19
CA ASP A 13 12.02 -11.07 -5.79
C ASP A 13 12.26 -10.00 -6.87
N ASP A 14 11.18 -9.56 -7.54
CA ASP A 14 11.21 -8.71 -8.73
C ASP A 14 10.48 -7.36 -8.58
N TYR A 15 9.82 -7.10 -7.45
CA TYR A 15 9.21 -5.81 -7.10
C TYR A 15 8.83 -5.75 -5.61
N GLN A 16 8.35 -4.60 -5.14
CA GLN A 16 7.69 -4.49 -3.84
C GLN A 16 6.32 -3.85 -4.00
N VAL A 17 5.39 -4.24 -3.14
CA VAL A 17 4.03 -3.69 -3.08
C VAL A 17 3.85 -2.97 -1.75
N LEU A 18 3.34 -1.75 -1.80
CA LEU A 18 2.94 -0.98 -0.63
C LEU A 18 1.46 -0.65 -0.73
N VAL A 19 0.72 -0.92 0.34
CA VAL A 19 -0.73 -0.66 0.40
C VAL A 19 -1.02 0.33 1.51
N LYS A 20 -1.82 1.35 1.22
CA LYS A 20 -2.41 2.27 2.18
C LYS A 20 -3.91 2.03 2.23
N VAL A 21 -4.45 1.73 3.41
CA VAL A 21 -5.89 1.51 3.62
C VAL A 21 -6.43 2.53 4.62
N ASN A 22 -7.50 3.24 4.27
CA ASN A 22 -8.28 4.02 5.21
C ASN A 22 -9.25 3.09 5.97
N PRO A 23 -9.10 2.91 7.29
CA PRO A 23 -9.89 1.92 8.04
C PRO A 23 -11.37 2.32 8.25
N THR A 24 -11.82 3.47 7.73
CA THR A 24 -13.22 3.91 7.89
C THR A 24 -14.09 3.67 6.67
N ASP A 25 -13.52 3.80 5.48
CA ASP A 25 -14.27 3.65 4.22
C ASP A 25 -13.61 2.64 3.28
N PHE A 26 -12.54 1.98 3.72
CA PHE A 26 -11.75 1.02 2.95
C PHE A 26 -11.25 1.56 1.60
N SER A 27 -11.21 2.88 1.44
CA SER A 27 -10.50 3.50 0.32
C SER A 27 -9.00 3.36 0.53
N GLY A 28 -8.26 3.23 -0.56
CA GLY A 28 -6.82 3.12 -0.45
C GLY A 28 -6.07 3.25 -1.76
N ILE A 29 -4.77 3.05 -1.64
CA ILE A 29 -3.82 3.16 -2.75
C ILE A 29 -2.85 2.00 -2.64
N GLU A 30 -2.64 1.33 -3.75
CA GLU A 30 -1.56 0.38 -3.95
C GLU A 30 -0.44 1.04 -4.76
N LEU A 31 0.80 0.80 -4.36
CA LEU A 31 2.01 1.15 -5.10
C LEU A 31 2.79 -0.10 -5.43
N ILE A 32 3.15 -0.28 -6.71
CA ILE A 32 4.11 -1.30 -7.15
C ILE A 32 5.41 -0.59 -7.49
N VAL A 33 6.47 -0.89 -6.76
CA VAL A 33 7.80 -0.33 -6.99
C VAL A 33 8.67 -1.38 -7.66
N HIS A 34 9.09 -1.06 -8.89
CA HIS A 34 9.95 -1.88 -9.71
C HIS A 34 11.43 -1.70 -9.34
N PRO A 35 12.32 -2.67 -9.64
CA PRO A 35 13.74 -2.59 -9.30
C PRO A 35 14.48 -1.45 -10.02
N ASP A 36 13.96 -0.99 -11.16
CA ASP A 36 14.44 0.17 -11.91
C ASP A 36 14.05 1.52 -11.28
N GLY A 37 13.26 1.51 -10.19
CA GLY A 37 12.77 2.68 -9.49
C GLY A 37 11.46 3.25 -10.03
N ARG A 38 10.87 2.63 -11.07
CA ARG A 38 9.53 2.99 -11.56
C ARG A 38 8.48 2.63 -10.51
N VAL A 39 7.50 3.51 -10.33
CA VAL A 39 6.40 3.30 -9.39
C VAL A 39 5.08 3.36 -10.14
N GLU A 40 4.29 2.30 -10.05
CA GLU A 40 2.90 2.28 -10.50
C GLU A 40 2.00 2.59 -9.31
N LYS A 41 0.91 3.34 -9.54
CA LYS A 41 -0.07 3.71 -8.53
C LYS A 41 -1.45 3.28 -8.98
N THR A 42 -2.15 2.56 -8.12
CA THR A 42 -3.55 2.16 -8.33
C THR A 42 -4.39 2.67 -7.16
N GLU A 43 -5.48 3.38 -7.46
CA GLU A 43 -6.49 3.71 -6.45
C GLU A 43 -7.47 2.55 -6.32
N MET A 44 -7.77 2.16 -5.09
CA MET A 44 -8.53 0.96 -4.78
C MET A 44 -9.63 1.24 -3.75
N SER A 45 -10.71 0.47 -3.85
CA SER A 45 -11.72 0.32 -2.82
C SER A 45 -11.68 -1.13 -2.37
N PHE A 46 -11.34 -1.35 -1.11
CA PHE A 46 -11.33 -2.66 -0.51
C PHE A 46 -12.66 -2.94 0.20
N ASP A 47 -12.89 -4.19 0.59
CA ASP A 47 -13.99 -4.57 1.47
C ASP A 47 -13.50 -4.71 2.93
N GLU A 48 -14.36 -5.25 3.78
CA GLU A 48 -14.10 -5.41 5.22
C GLU A 48 -13.05 -6.50 5.52
N GLU A 49 -12.80 -7.42 4.58
CA GLU A 49 -11.89 -8.56 4.74
C GLU A 49 -10.42 -8.18 4.47
N ILE A 50 -10.17 -6.97 3.96
CA ILE A 50 -8.84 -6.51 3.52
C ILE A 50 -7.71 -6.72 4.54
N PHE A 51 -7.97 -6.57 5.83
CA PHE A 51 -6.91 -6.75 6.82
C PHE A 51 -6.55 -8.22 7.03
N GLU A 52 -7.52 -9.12 6.89
CA GLU A 52 -7.31 -10.56 6.92
C GLU A 52 -6.62 -11.02 5.63
N ASP A 53 -7.08 -10.53 4.48
CA ASP A 53 -6.47 -10.80 3.17
C ASP A 53 -5.00 -10.38 3.15
N LEU A 54 -4.67 -9.17 3.61
CA LEU A 54 -3.29 -8.70 3.68
C LEU A 54 -2.43 -9.58 4.59
N GLU A 55 -2.96 -10.07 5.70
CA GLU A 55 -2.24 -10.97 6.60
C GLU A 55 -2.01 -12.35 5.95
N VAL A 56 -3.04 -12.93 5.31
CA VAL A 56 -2.96 -14.19 4.56
C VAL A 56 -2.00 -14.08 3.39
N ASP A 57 -1.96 -12.92 2.73
CA ASP A 57 -1.01 -12.56 1.69
C ASP A 57 0.35 -12.14 2.26
N GLU A 58 0.65 -12.40 3.53
CA GLU A 58 1.95 -12.16 4.17
C GLU A 58 2.45 -10.70 4.14
N PHE A 59 1.55 -9.74 3.92
CA PHE A 59 1.91 -8.32 4.05
C PHE A 59 2.26 -8.00 5.50
N GLN A 60 3.36 -7.25 5.64
CA GLN A 60 3.83 -6.78 6.94
C GLN A 60 3.38 -5.34 7.18
N PRO A 61 3.21 -4.91 8.44
CA PRO A 61 2.96 -3.52 8.76
C PRO A 61 4.03 -2.60 8.15
N GLY A 62 3.58 -1.63 7.36
CA GLY A 62 4.40 -0.64 6.67
C GLY A 62 4.43 0.72 7.37
N GLY A 63 5.28 1.61 6.88
CA GLY A 63 5.42 2.97 7.40
C GLY A 63 4.84 4.03 6.46
N ALA A 64 4.17 5.04 7.02
CA ALA A 64 3.64 6.17 6.27
C ALA A 64 4.75 6.95 5.52
N LEU A 65 5.94 7.08 6.11
CA LEU A 65 7.07 7.78 5.49
C LEU A 65 7.56 7.05 4.22
N GLU A 66 7.79 5.75 4.31
CA GLU A 66 8.22 4.93 3.17
C GLU A 66 7.19 4.99 2.04
N PHE A 67 5.92 4.80 2.36
CA PHE A 67 4.82 4.90 1.40
C PHE A 67 4.82 6.26 0.70
N ASN A 68 4.89 7.36 1.44
CA ASN A 68 4.82 8.71 0.88
C ASN A 68 6.03 9.07 0.01
N LEU A 69 7.22 8.51 0.31
CA LEU A 69 8.41 8.69 -0.52
C LEU A 69 8.26 8.02 -1.89
N TYR A 70 7.65 6.83 -1.95
CA TYR A 70 7.34 6.17 -3.22
C TYR A 70 6.16 6.83 -3.94
N LEU A 71 5.13 7.24 -3.20
CA LEU A 71 3.99 7.96 -3.77
C LEU A 71 4.44 9.26 -4.48
N ALA A 72 5.40 9.98 -3.91
CA ALA A 72 5.96 11.19 -4.52
C ALA A 72 6.73 10.91 -5.83
N LYS A 73 7.15 9.66 -6.07
CA LYS A 73 7.80 9.20 -7.31
C LYS A 73 6.84 8.60 -8.33
N ALA A 74 5.62 8.25 -7.92
CA ALA A 74 4.58 7.83 -8.84
C ALA A 74 4.21 9.04 -9.70
N ASN A 75 4.74 9.09 -10.93
CA ASN A 75 4.38 10.14 -11.89
C ASN A 75 2.86 10.04 -12.19
N PRO A 76 2.18 11.19 -12.40
CA PRO A 76 0.79 11.21 -12.84
C PRO A 76 0.60 10.61 -14.24
#